data_AF-A0A644VNP0-F1
#
_entry.id   AF-A0A644VNP0-F1
#
_cell.length_a   1.000
_cell.length_b   1.000
_cell.length_c   1.000
_cell.angle_alpha   90.00
_cell.angle_beta   90.00
_cell.angle_gamma   90.00
#
_symmetry.space_group_name_H-M   'P 1'
#
loop_
_entity.id
_entity.type
_entity.pdbx_description
1 polymer ?
#
loop_
_entity_poly.entity_id
_entity_poly.type
_entity_poly.pdbx_seq_one_letter_code
_entity_poly.pdbx_strand_id
1 'polypeptide(L)'
;MSKNNCNPFAGGKVPPCSAFLGNTNPIIKDGQLIFTNDNRVFYFIRTTSNTSDSSNNSQLGTSNVQTNLQISLTTFLVGLYINEVQLGNISHSKKNTIHNDMAANDFINSTLENNPEVNVDYTPSLVIVVSNTNAILSIYTNTINITPLNYYILFILNRLENHPGLFFGNNAYATEDPINFSLAALALRFPFD
;
A
#
# COMPACT_ATOMS: atom_id res chain seq x y z
N MET A 1 -49.56 6.28 -14.16
CA MET A 1 -48.39 5.73 -13.45
C MET A 1 -47.60 6.90 -12.90
N SER A 2 -47.68 7.16 -11.60
CA SER A 2 -46.97 8.27 -10.96
C SER A 2 -45.47 8.00 -11.01
N LYS A 3 -44.68 8.94 -11.54
CA LYS A 3 -43.23 8.94 -11.38
C LYS A 3 -42.95 8.93 -9.87
N ASN A 4 -42.33 7.86 -9.37
CA ASN A 4 -41.91 7.79 -7.98
C ASN A 4 -41.00 8.99 -7.72
N ASN A 5 -41.48 9.89 -6.87
CA ASN A 5 -40.75 11.07 -6.46
C ASN A 5 -39.57 10.59 -5.61
N CYS A 6 -38.38 10.52 -6.20
CA CYS A 6 -37.12 10.28 -5.51
C CYS A 6 -36.71 11.51 -4.69
N ASN A 7 -37.64 12.10 -3.92
CA ASN A 7 -37.33 13.18 -3.00
C ASN A 7 -36.38 12.62 -1.94
N PRO A 8 -35.08 12.98 -1.95
CA PRO A 8 -34.09 12.35 -1.10
C PRO A 8 -34.17 12.80 0.37
N PHE A 9 -35.11 13.71 0.70
CA PHE A 9 -35.19 14.36 2.01
C PHE A 9 -36.60 14.44 2.61
N ALA A 10 -37.55 13.59 2.18
CA ALA A 10 -38.76 13.39 2.96
C ALA A 10 -38.41 12.69 4.30
N GLY A 11 -38.00 13.47 5.31
CA GLY A 11 -37.72 13.02 6.67
C GLY A 11 -36.29 12.54 6.96
N GLY A 12 -35.28 12.98 6.21
CA GLY A 12 -33.87 12.63 6.49
C GLY A 12 -33.53 11.14 6.27
N LYS A 13 -34.32 10.43 5.47
CA LYS A 13 -34.09 9.01 5.15
C LYS A 13 -33.21 8.87 3.93
N VAL A 14 -32.10 8.16 4.13
CA VAL A 14 -31.16 7.72 3.09
C VAL A 14 -31.92 7.09 1.90
N PRO A 15 -31.71 7.55 0.65
CA PRO A 15 -32.46 7.05 -0.49
C PRO A 15 -32.22 5.53 -0.68
N PRO A 16 -33.20 4.77 -1.21
CA PRO A 16 -33.11 3.30 -1.31
C PRO A 16 -31.86 2.78 -2.04
N CYS A 17 -31.37 3.54 -3.03
CA CYS A 17 -30.11 3.23 -3.74
C CYS A 17 -28.86 3.38 -2.85
N SER A 18 -28.88 4.28 -1.87
CA SER A 18 -27.78 4.46 -0.92
C SER A 18 -27.72 3.33 0.11
N ALA A 19 -28.88 2.81 0.54
CA ALA A 19 -28.95 1.63 1.39
C ALA A 19 -28.45 0.37 0.67
N PHE A 20 -28.70 0.26 -0.65
CA PHE A 20 -28.21 -0.84 -1.48
C PHE A 20 -26.69 -0.81 -1.66
N LEU A 21 -26.08 0.37 -1.71
CA LEU A 21 -24.63 0.55 -1.93
C LEU A 21 -23.78 0.52 -0.65
N GLY A 22 -24.40 0.43 0.54
CA GLY A 22 -23.68 0.36 1.82
C GLY A 22 -22.90 1.63 2.19
N ASN A 23 -23.06 2.74 1.47
CA ASN A 23 -22.41 4.01 1.79
C ASN A 23 -23.24 4.73 2.86
N THR A 24 -22.73 4.76 4.09
CA THR A 24 -23.43 5.33 5.25
C THR A 24 -23.42 6.86 5.26
N ASN A 25 -22.54 7.52 4.50
CA ASN A 25 -22.33 8.97 4.53
C ASN A 25 -22.04 9.56 3.13
N PRO A 26 -23.04 9.67 2.23
CA PRO A 26 -22.85 10.36 0.96
C PRO A 26 -22.59 11.87 1.17
N ILE A 27 -21.72 12.45 0.34
CA ILE A 27 -21.37 13.87 0.37
C ILE A 27 -22.37 14.65 -0.50
N ILE A 28 -22.93 15.74 0.02
CA ILE A 28 -23.78 16.67 -0.75
C ILE A 28 -22.94 17.88 -1.14
N LYS A 29 -22.76 18.11 -2.44
CA LYS A 29 -21.99 19.23 -2.97
C LYS A 29 -22.48 19.64 -4.37
N ASP A 30 -22.58 20.93 -4.64
CA ASP A 30 -22.90 21.50 -5.96
C ASP A 30 -24.16 20.91 -6.61
N GLY A 31 -25.22 20.69 -5.83
CA GLY A 31 -26.46 20.08 -6.34
C GLY A 31 -26.30 18.61 -6.74
N GLN A 32 -25.31 17.91 -6.18
CA GLN A 32 -25.08 16.49 -6.41
C GLN A 32 -25.00 15.73 -5.08
N LEU A 33 -25.55 14.51 -5.10
CA LEU A 33 -25.30 13.48 -4.09
C LEU A 33 -24.14 12.60 -4.57
N ILE A 34 -23.05 12.58 -3.79
CA ILE A 34 -21.79 11.91 -4.12
C ILE A 34 -21.59 10.72 -3.19
N PHE A 35 -21.58 9.53 -3.77
CA PHE A 35 -21.22 8.28 -3.09
C PHE A 35 -19.73 8.04 -3.26
N THR A 36 -18.99 8.13 -2.16
CA THR A 36 -17.54 7.96 -2.15
C THR A 36 -17.15 6.57 -2.65
N ASN A 37 -16.09 6.52 -3.46
CA ASN A 37 -15.33 5.30 -3.65
C ASN A 37 -14.24 5.27 -2.59
N ASP A 38 -14.31 4.31 -1.69
CA ASP A 38 -13.38 4.15 -0.57
C ASP A 38 -12.26 3.15 -0.89
N ASN A 39 -12.23 2.60 -2.10
CA ASN A 39 -11.13 1.74 -2.52
C ASN A 39 -9.82 2.53 -2.63
N ARG A 40 -8.77 2.03 -2.00
CA ARG A 40 -7.43 2.63 -1.97
C ARG A 40 -6.38 1.55 -2.22
N VAL A 41 -5.26 1.98 -2.80
CA VAL A 41 -4.06 1.17 -2.98
C VAL A 41 -3.07 1.49 -1.87
N PHE A 42 -2.49 0.45 -1.31
CA PHE A 42 -1.49 0.49 -0.26
C PHE A 42 -0.29 -0.38 -0.64
N TYR A 43 0.89 0.02 -0.20
CA TYR A 43 2.15 -0.67 -0.47
C TYR A 43 2.84 -0.99 0.84
N PHE A 44 3.42 -2.18 0.94
CA PHE A 44 4.07 -2.64 2.16
C PHE A 44 5.39 -3.35 1.87
N ILE A 45 6.32 -3.24 2.82
CA ILE A 45 7.34 -4.27 3.03
C ILE A 45 6.89 -5.17 4.17
N ARG A 46 6.91 -6.47 3.92
CA ARG A 46 6.43 -7.49 4.86
C ARG A 46 7.51 -8.51 5.12
N THR A 47 7.63 -8.95 6.37
CA THR A 47 8.41 -10.14 6.71
C THR A 47 7.47 -11.26 7.15
N THR A 48 7.81 -12.47 6.76
CA THR A 48 7.13 -13.69 7.22
C THR A 48 8.18 -14.65 7.74
N SER A 49 7.89 -15.30 8.86
CA SER A 49 8.84 -16.23 9.45
C SER A 49 8.93 -17.51 8.63
N ASN A 50 10.16 -18.02 8.49
CA ASN A 50 10.44 -19.25 7.74
C ASN A 50 10.35 -20.50 8.62
N THR A 51 9.60 -20.46 9.73
CA THR A 51 9.43 -21.63 10.59
C THR A 51 8.59 -22.69 9.86
N SER A 52 9.28 -23.55 9.10
CA SER A 52 8.74 -24.73 8.42
C SER A 52 8.57 -25.92 9.35
N ASP A 53 8.81 -25.78 10.66
CA ASP A 53 8.66 -26.89 11.59
C ASP A 53 7.27 -26.89 12.22
N SER A 54 6.43 -27.80 11.74
CA SER A 54 5.19 -28.27 12.37
C SER A 54 5.42 -28.99 13.70
N SER A 55 6.58 -28.81 14.34
CA SER A 55 6.86 -29.31 15.67
C SER A 55 6.69 -28.15 16.64
N ASN A 56 5.81 -28.30 17.63
CA ASN A 56 5.49 -27.32 18.67
C ASN A 56 6.65 -27.01 19.64
N ASN A 57 7.90 -27.01 19.16
CA ASN A 57 9.06 -26.68 19.95
C ASN A 57 9.52 -25.28 19.58
N SER A 58 8.93 -24.27 20.23
CA SER A 58 9.54 -22.94 20.31
C SER A 58 10.88 -23.06 21.06
N GLN A 59 11.96 -23.34 20.33
CA GLN A 59 13.30 -23.42 20.88
C GLN A 59 13.73 -22.04 21.40
N LEU A 60 14.39 -22.02 22.56
CA LEU A 60 14.97 -20.80 23.10
C LEU A 60 15.97 -20.22 22.08
N GLY A 61 15.74 -19.01 21.61
CA GLY A 61 16.56 -18.34 20.59
C GLY A 61 15.98 -18.32 19.18
N THR A 62 14.83 -18.95 18.91
CA THR A 62 14.13 -18.81 17.62
C THR A 62 13.29 -17.53 17.60
N SER A 63 13.47 -16.68 16.57
CA SER A 63 12.70 -15.46 16.39
C SER A 63 11.58 -15.66 15.37
N ASN A 64 10.34 -15.32 15.73
CA ASN A 64 9.23 -15.27 14.78
C ASN A 64 8.96 -13.79 14.46
N VAL A 65 9.59 -13.30 13.40
CA VAL A 65 9.40 -11.94 12.92
C VAL A 65 8.30 -11.95 11.86
N GLN A 66 7.22 -11.25 12.17
CA GLN A 66 6.17 -10.90 11.23
C GLN A 66 5.94 -9.40 11.29
N THR A 67 6.30 -8.70 10.22
CA THR A 67 6.11 -7.26 10.09
C THR A 67 5.32 -6.97 8.85
N ASN A 68 4.55 -5.89 8.88
CA ASN A 68 3.87 -5.36 7.72
C ASN A 68 3.92 -3.84 7.82
N LEU A 69 4.93 -3.25 7.18
CA LEU A 69 5.22 -1.84 7.26
C LEU A 69 4.79 -1.15 5.98
N GLN A 70 3.93 -0.15 6.10
CA GLN A 70 3.47 0.61 4.95
C GLN A 70 4.61 1.48 4.41
N ILE A 71 4.75 1.55 3.09
CA ILE A 71 5.74 2.36 2.38
C ILE A 71 5.06 3.21 1.30
N SER A 72 5.77 4.23 0.82
CA SER A 72 5.30 5.05 -0.31
C SER A 72 5.35 4.29 -1.64
N LEU A 73 4.58 4.75 -2.62
CA LEU A 73 4.67 4.25 -4.01
C LEU A 73 6.11 4.37 -4.54
N THR A 74 6.79 5.49 -4.26
CA THR A 74 8.18 5.70 -4.69
C THR A 74 9.09 4.61 -4.15
N THR A 75 9.04 4.35 -2.84
CA THR A 75 9.83 3.28 -2.21
C THR A 75 9.45 1.91 -2.78
N PHE A 76 8.16 1.66 -3.05
CA PHE A 76 7.71 0.40 -3.65
C PHE A 76 8.29 0.17 -5.06
N LEU A 77 8.31 1.21 -5.90
CA LEU A 77 8.89 1.15 -7.24
C LEU A 77 10.41 0.93 -7.21
N VAL A 78 11.12 1.56 -6.26
CA VAL A 78 12.54 1.27 -6.02
C VAL A 78 12.75 -0.20 -5.69
N GLY A 79 11.87 -0.78 -4.86
CA GLY A 79 11.93 -2.20 -4.51
C GLY A 79 11.76 -3.13 -5.70
N LEU A 80 10.82 -2.81 -6.60
CA LEU A 80 10.65 -3.53 -7.86
C LEU A 80 11.89 -3.41 -8.74
N TYR A 81 12.46 -2.21 -8.88
CA TYR A 81 13.69 -2.00 -9.64
C TYR A 81 14.84 -2.86 -9.11
N ILE A 82 15.10 -2.82 -7.80
CA ILE A 82 16.16 -3.61 -7.17
C ILE A 82 15.91 -5.10 -7.36
N ASN A 83 14.66 -5.54 -7.26
CA ASN A 83 14.30 -6.94 -7.49
C ASN A 83 14.67 -7.39 -8.92
N GLU A 84 14.32 -6.61 -9.93
CA GLU A 84 14.67 -6.92 -11.33
C GLU A 84 16.19 -6.92 -11.57
N VAL A 85 16.94 -6.03 -10.90
CA VAL A 85 18.41 -6.04 -10.92
C VAL A 85 18.95 -7.34 -10.32
N GLN A 86 18.45 -7.75 -9.15
CA GLN A 86 18.91 -8.93 -8.42
C GLN A 86 18.51 -10.24 -9.12
N LEU A 87 17.40 -10.25 -9.84
CA LEU A 87 17.00 -11.35 -10.73
C LEU A 87 17.85 -11.43 -12.00
N GLY A 88 18.63 -10.38 -12.31
CA GLY A 88 19.44 -10.31 -13.53
C GLY A 88 18.66 -9.92 -14.78
N ASN A 89 17.41 -9.49 -14.65
CA ASN A 89 16.56 -9.07 -15.77
C ASN A 89 16.99 -7.71 -16.35
N ILE A 90 17.57 -6.84 -15.51
CA ILE A 90 18.11 -5.55 -15.91
C ILE A 90 19.49 -5.32 -15.29
N SER A 91 20.33 -4.53 -15.97
CA SER A 91 21.64 -4.13 -15.46
C SER A 91 21.56 -2.84 -14.65
N HIS A 92 22.30 -2.81 -13.55
CA HIS A 92 22.47 -1.60 -12.73
C HIS A 92 23.72 -0.80 -13.14
N SER A 93 23.64 0.52 -13.08
CA SER A 93 24.76 1.45 -13.28
C SER A 93 24.60 2.65 -12.37
N LYS A 94 25.70 3.14 -11.76
CA LYS A 94 25.70 4.37 -10.93
C LYS A 94 25.16 5.61 -11.65
N LYS A 95 25.19 5.63 -12.98
CA LYS A 95 24.70 6.76 -13.78
C LYS A 95 23.17 6.83 -13.79
N ASN A 96 22.50 5.77 -13.36
CA ASN A 96 21.04 5.72 -13.32
C ASN A 96 20.54 6.48 -12.09
N THR A 97 19.67 7.45 -12.31
CA THR A 97 18.90 8.07 -11.23
C THR A 97 17.76 7.12 -10.85
N ILE A 98 17.84 6.53 -9.66
CA ILE A 98 16.83 5.60 -9.12
C ILE A 98 15.81 6.37 -8.28
N HIS A 99 16.24 7.45 -7.64
CA HIS A 99 15.41 8.26 -6.75
C HIS A 99 15.64 9.75 -6.98
N ASN A 100 14.59 10.57 -6.82
CA ASN A 100 14.66 12.01 -7.05
C ASN A 100 15.39 12.75 -5.91
N ASP A 101 15.27 12.26 -4.68
CA ASP A 101 16.09 12.72 -3.56
C ASP A 101 17.52 12.18 -3.71
N MET A 102 18.51 13.09 -3.67
CA MET A 102 19.92 12.78 -3.91
C MET A 102 20.51 11.88 -2.82
N ALA A 103 20.17 12.13 -1.54
CA ALA A 103 20.70 11.33 -0.44
C ALA A 103 20.18 9.89 -0.49
N ALA A 104 18.89 9.71 -0.78
CA ALA A 104 18.28 8.41 -1.00
C ALA A 104 18.89 7.71 -2.23
N ASN A 105 19.08 8.44 -3.34
CA ASN A 105 19.67 7.89 -4.56
C ASN A 105 21.12 7.40 -4.33
N ASP A 106 21.92 8.21 -3.65
CA ASP A 106 23.32 7.89 -3.33
C ASP A 106 23.41 6.70 -2.36
N PHE A 107 22.50 6.63 -1.38
CA PHE A 107 22.37 5.48 -0.49
C PHE A 107 22.07 4.20 -1.29
N ILE A 108 21.04 4.20 -2.15
CA ILE A 108 20.67 3.04 -2.96
C ILE A 108 21.86 2.57 -3.81
N ASN A 109 22.47 3.48 -4.57
CA ASN A 109 23.60 3.16 -5.44
C ASN A 109 24.77 2.58 -4.65
N SER A 110 25.15 3.23 -3.54
CA SER A 110 26.27 2.78 -2.72
C SER A 110 26.01 1.42 -2.08
N THR A 111 24.79 1.15 -1.62
CA THR A 111 24.45 -0.12 -0.98
C THR A 111 24.38 -1.27 -1.98
N LEU A 112 23.86 -1.05 -3.19
CA LEU A 112 23.85 -2.07 -4.24
C LEU A 112 25.25 -2.48 -4.68
N GLU A 113 26.21 -1.55 -4.68
CA GLU A 113 27.59 -1.84 -5.05
C GLU A 113 28.41 -2.48 -3.94
N ASN A 114 28.28 -1.95 -2.72
CA ASN A 114 28.95 -2.52 -1.57
C ASN A 114 28.41 -3.92 -1.25
N ASN A 115 27.17 -4.20 -1.64
CA ASN A 115 26.48 -5.48 -1.48
C ASN A 115 26.73 -6.10 -0.08
N PRO A 116 26.35 -5.39 1.00
CA PRO A 116 26.62 -5.86 2.35
C PRO A 116 25.93 -7.20 2.58
N GLU A 117 26.58 -8.08 3.34
CA GLU A 117 26.00 -9.36 3.72
C GLU A 117 24.86 -9.13 4.73
N VAL A 118 23.61 -9.33 4.29
CA VAL A 118 22.40 -9.21 5.12
C VAL A 118 21.77 -10.59 5.23
N ASN A 119 22.04 -11.28 6.34
CA ASN A 119 21.48 -12.59 6.63
C ASN A 119 20.30 -12.45 7.61
N VAL A 120 19.17 -13.06 7.27
CA VAL A 120 17.93 -13.01 8.06
C VAL A 120 17.26 -14.38 8.09
N ASP A 121 16.50 -14.65 9.13
CA ASP A 121 15.75 -15.90 9.37
C ASP A 121 14.27 -15.82 8.94
N TYR A 122 13.91 -14.79 8.18
CA TYR A 122 12.57 -14.53 7.65
C TYR A 122 12.61 -14.32 6.14
N THR A 123 11.47 -14.54 5.47
CA THR A 123 11.29 -14.18 4.06
C THR A 123 10.70 -12.78 3.97
N PRO A 124 11.45 -11.78 3.47
CA PRO A 124 10.92 -10.47 3.18
C PRO A 124 10.17 -10.45 1.83
N SER A 125 9.21 -9.54 1.72
CA SER A 125 8.37 -9.39 0.54
C SER A 125 7.90 -7.95 0.34
N LEU A 126 7.66 -7.59 -0.92
CA LEU A 126 6.89 -6.42 -1.34
C LEU A 126 5.43 -6.83 -1.48
N VAL A 127 4.52 -6.03 -0.94
CA VAL A 127 3.09 -6.30 -1.02
C VAL A 127 2.37 -5.08 -1.56
N ILE A 128 1.50 -5.28 -2.53
CA ILE A 128 0.51 -4.28 -2.97
C ILE A 128 -0.89 -4.78 -2.64
N VAL A 129 -1.69 -3.91 -2.06
CA VAL A 129 -3.04 -4.21 -1.59
C VAL A 129 -4.01 -3.17 -2.16
N VAL A 130 -5.14 -3.62 -2.70
CA VAL A 130 -6.30 -2.77 -2.97
C VAL A 130 -7.39 -3.13 -1.97
N SER A 131 -7.89 -2.17 -1.19
CA SER A 131 -8.94 -2.42 -0.21
C SER A 131 -9.84 -1.21 0.02
N ASN A 132 -11.01 -1.43 0.64
CA ASN A 132 -11.99 -0.37 0.93
C ASN A 132 -11.65 0.32 2.25
N THR A 133 -10.82 1.39 2.21
CA THR A 133 -10.31 2.21 3.34
C THR A 133 -9.66 1.50 4.53
N ASN A 134 -9.76 0.18 4.63
CA ASN A 134 -9.17 -0.65 5.66
C ASN A 134 -8.38 -1.76 4.97
N ALA A 135 -7.07 -1.83 5.22
CA ALA A 135 -6.17 -2.83 4.62
C ALA A 135 -6.45 -4.28 5.10
N ILE A 136 -7.36 -4.48 6.07
CA ILE A 136 -7.69 -5.79 6.65
C ILE A 136 -8.48 -6.69 5.67
N LEU A 137 -9.36 -6.12 4.84
CA LEU A 137 -10.17 -6.87 3.87
C LEU A 137 -9.85 -6.41 2.45
N SER A 138 -8.83 -7.03 1.87
CA SER A 138 -8.35 -6.70 0.54
C SER A 138 -9.27 -7.25 -0.56
N ILE A 139 -9.52 -6.41 -1.56
CA ILE A 139 -10.13 -6.80 -2.85
C ILE A 139 -9.08 -7.51 -3.69
N TYR A 140 -7.83 -7.05 -3.59
CA TYR A 140 -6.69 -7.60 -4.30
C TYR A 140 -5.45 -7.55 -3.42
N THR A 141 -4.63 -8.59 -3.48
CA THR A 141 -3.32 -8.63 -2.85
C THR A 141 -2.35 -9.34 -3.77
N ASN A 142 -1.20 -8.72 -4.00
CA ASN A 142 -0.06 -9.35 -4.66
C ASN A 142 1.16 -9.24 -3.75
N THR A 143 1.94 -10.31 -3.69
CA THR A 143 3.11 -10.45 -2.83
C THR A 143 4.28 -10.96 -3.68
N ILE A 144 5.39 -10.24 -3.62
CA ILE A 144 6.62 -10.55 -4.34
C ILE A 144 7.70 -10.79 -3.29
N ASN A 145 8.25 -12.00 -3.23
CA ASN A 145 9.39 -12.28 -2.35
C ASN A 145 10.60 -11.50 -2.86
N ILE A 146 11.32 -10.86 -1.93
CA ILE A 146 12.51 -10.07 -2.24
C ILE A 146 13.70 -10.59 -1.43
N THR A 147 14.91 -10.15 -1.78
CA THR A 147 16.09 -10.47 -0.99
C THR A 147 16.14 -9.67 0.32
N PRO A 148 16.89 -10.14 1.33
CA PRO A 148 17.13 -9.38 2.56
C PRO A 148 17.80 -8.02 2.30
N LEU A 149 18.70 -7.95 1.31
CA LEU A 149 19.34 -6.69 0.91
C LEU A 149 18.31 -5.69 0.37
N ASN A 150 17.38 -6.14 -0.48
CA ASN A 150 16.33 -5.27 -0.99
C ASN A 150 15.46 -4.75 0.17
N TYR A 151 15.02 -5.63 1.07
CA TYR A 151 14.26 -5.23 2.26
C TYR A 151 15.01 -4.19 3.11
N TYR A 152 16.30 -4.40 3.35
CA TYR A 152 17.14 -3.47 4.10
C TYR A 152 17.16 -2.08 3.46
N ILE A 153 17.39 -1.99 2.15
CA ILE A 153 17.39 -0.72 1.42
C ILE A 153 16.03 -0.02 1.59
N LEU A 154 14.92 -0.75 1.35
CA LEU A 154 13.57 -0.18 1.44
C LEU A 154 13.21 0.28 2.85
N PHE A 155 13.63 -0.47 3.87
CA PHE A 155 13.42 -0.07 5.26
C PHE A 155 14.12 1.25 5.58
N ILE A 156 15.38 1.42 5.16
CA ILE A 156 16.11 2.66 5.37
C ILE A 156 15.49 3.81 4.57
N LEU A 157 15.09 3.58 3.30
CA LEU A 157 14.40 4.59 2.49
C LEU A 157 13.11 5.08 3.14
N ASN A 158 12.30 4.17 3.69
CA ASN A 158 11.09 4.52 4.43
C ASN A 158 11.38 5.36 5.70
N ARG A 159 12.58 5.26 6.28
CA ARG A 159 12.99 6.16 7.37
C ARG A 159 13.50 7.50 6.85
N LEU A 160 14.23 7.50 5.74
CA LEU A 160 14.75 8.72 5.11
C LEU A 160 13.65 9.61 4.52
N GLU A 161 12.58 9.03 3.98
CA GLU A 161 11.42 9.81 3.45
C GLU A 161 10.72 10.61 4.55
N ASN A 162 10.91 10.24 5.83
CA ASN A 162 10.43 10.95 7.01
C ASN A 162 8.93 11.31 6.94
N HIS A 163 8.12 10.46 6.28
CA HIS A 163 6.70 10.70 6.09
C HIS A 163 5.90 10.18 7.31
N PRO A 164 5.31 11.05 8.16
CA PRO A 164 4.71 10.62 9.42
C PRO A 164 3.57 9.60 9.26
N GLY A 165 2.81 9.73 8.16
CA GLY A 165 1.75 8.79 7.80
C GLY A 165 2.24 7.38 7.45
N LEU A 166 3.55 7.13 7.37
CA LEU A 166 4.14 5.83 7.00
C LEU A 166 5.02 5.25 8.10
N PHE A 167 5.06 5.86 9.29
CA PHE A 167 5.93 5.39 10.38
C PHE A 167 5.46 4.11 11.05
N PHE A 168 4.16 3.83 11.00
CA PHE A 168 3.53 2.76 11.74
C PHE A 168 3.27 1.52 10.86
N GLY A 169 3.46 0.34 11.44
CA GLY A 169 3.05 -0.92 10.82
C GLY A 169 1.53 -1.11 10.84
N ASN A 170 1.01 -1.89 9.89
CA ASN A 170 -0.43 -2.11 9.70
C ASN A 170 -1.24 -0.82 9.59
N ASN A 171 -0.63 0.22 9.03
CA ASN A 171 -1.34 1.45 8.75
C ASN A 171 -2.25 1.28 7.51
N ALA A 172 -3.32 2.06 7.48
CA ALA A 172 -4.24 2.19 6.35
C ALA A 172 -4.25 3.64 5.84
N TYR A 173 -3.11 4.31 5.91
CA TYR A 173 -2.98 5.70 5.47
C TYR A 173 -3.01 5.75 3.94
N ALA A 174 -4.09 6.28 3.37
CA ALA A 174 -4.16 6.47 1.92
C ALA A 174 -3.21 7.60 1.50
N THR A 175 -2.11 7.22 0.84
CA THR A 175 -1.13 8.15 0.28
C THR A 175 -1.72 8.93 -0.90
N GLU A 176 -1.19 10.14 -1.13
CA GLU A 176 -1.57 11.07 -2.20
C GLU A 176 -1.05 10.62 -3.58
N ASP A 177 -1.16 9.34 -3.89
CA ASP A 177 -0.71 8.78 -5.16
C ASP A 177 -1.75 9.02 -6.26
N PRO A 178 -1.33 9.23 -7.53
CA PRO A 178 -2.24 9.41 -8.65
C PRO A 178 -3.32 8.32 -8.77
N ILE A 179 -3.00 7.08 -8.42
CA ILE A 179 -3.95 5.98 -8.43
C ILE A 179 -5.02 6.13 -7.34
N ASN A 180 -4.67 6.62 -6.16
CA ASN A 180 -5.61 6.86 -5.06
C ASN A 180 -6.52 8.05 -5.37
N PHE A 181 -6.01 9.09 -6.03
CA PHE A 181 -6.86 10.17 -6.57
C PHE A 181 -7.82 9.66 -7.64
N SER A 182 -7.32 8.83 -8.57
CA SER A 182 -8.14 8.25 -9.63
C SER A 182 -9.25 7.36 -9.06
N LEU A 183 -8.93 6.52 -8.07
CA LEU A 183 -9.93 5.69 -7.38
C LEU A 183 -10.97 6.57 -6.66
N ALA A 184 -10.53 7.57 -5.90
CA ALA A 184 -11.45 8.48 -5.22
C ALA A 184 -12.38 9.24 -6.21
N ALA A 185 -11.90 9.53 -7.42
CA ALA A 185 -12.67 10.19 -8.46
C ALA A 185 -13.77 9.33 -9.09
N LEU A 186 -13.70 7.98 -8.97
CA LEU A 186 -14.75 7.04 -9.42
C LEU A 186 -16.01 7.03 -8.54
N ALA A 187 -16.19 8.04 -7.68
CA ALA A 187 -17.39 8.24 -6.88
C ALA A 187 -18.65 8.28 -7.77
N LEU A 188 -19.72 7.62 -7.33
CA LEU A 188 -21.01 7.69 -8.03
C LEU A 188 -21.69 9.02 -7.70
N ARG A 189 -22.20 9.70 -8.72
CA ARG A 189 -22.79 11.04 -8.59
C ARG A 189 -24.20 11.03 -9.12
N PHE A 190 -25.13 11.55 -8.34
CA PHE A 190 -26.52 11.72 -8.73
C PHE A 190 -26.89 13.20 -8.63
N PRO A 191 -27.59 13.76 -9.63
CA PRO A 191 -28.13 15.11 -9.51
C PRO A 191 -29.17 15.16 -8.39
N PHE A 192 -29.23 16.30 -7.73
CA PHE A 192 -30.25 16.65 -6.75
C PHE A 192 -31.37 17.35 -7.52
N ASP A 193 -32.43 16.61 -7.84
CA ASP A 193 -33.67 17.20 -8.35
C ASP A 193 -34.51 17.78 -7.20
#